data_AF-A0A7V4MIA0-F1
#
_entry.id   AF-A0A7V4MIA0-F1
#
_cell.length_a   1.000
_cell.length_b   1.000
_cell.length_c   1.000
_cell.angle_alpha   90.00
_cell.angle_beta   90.00
_cell.angle_gamma   90.00
#
_symmetry.space_group_name_H-M   'P 1'
#
loop_
_entity.id
_entity.type
_entity.pdbx_description
1 polymer ?
#
loop_
_entity_poly.entity_id
_entity_poly.type
_entity_poly.pdbx_seq_one_letter_code
_entity_poly.pdbx_strand_id
1 'polypeptide(L)'
;MLSQTFKNILAEVAKTLNDNEIDWMLIGSANLSLQGMDFVPDDLDILASIKDEGSIRSLFADIPVASAKTLPNGEALEQVFFSTGLMWNSVMSIPMASIHAF
;
A
#
# COMPACT_ATOMS: atom_id res chain seq x y z
N MET A 1 -3.38 13.94 -13.08
CA MET A 1 -2.04 14.40 -12.62
C MET A 1 -2.03 14.43 -11.10
N LEU A 2 -1.01 13.84 -10.46
CA LEU A 2 -0.91 13.83 -8.99
C LEU A 2 -0.72 15.23 -8.39
N SER A 3 -1.42 15.51 -7.29
CA SER A 3 -1.19 16.71 -6.49
C SER A 3 0.18 16.69 -5.81
N GLN A 4 0.71 17.86 -5.42
CA GLN A 4 2.00 17.91 -4.74
C GLN A 4 1.96 17.22 -3.38
N THR A 5 0.86 17.37 -2.64
CA THR A 5 0.65 16.66 -1.37
C THR A 5 0.70 15.14 -1.56
N PHE A 6 0.03 14.63 -2.59
CA PHE A 6 0.04 13.20 -2.90
C PHE A 6 1.44 12.70 -3.24
N LYS A 7 2.20 13.46 -4.06
CA LYS A 7 3.59 13.13 -4.39
C LYS A 7 4.47 13.05 -3.15
N ASN A 8 4.29 13.96 -2.20
CA ASN A 8 5.06 13.98 -0.96
C ASN A 8 4.75 12.73 -0.09
N ILE A 9 3.48 12.36 0.02
CA ILE A 9 3.07 11.15 0.76
C ILE A 9 3.60 9.89 0.10
N LEU A 10 3.45 9.76 -1.22
CA LEU A 10 4.00 8.64 -1.98
C LEU A 10 5.52 8.54 -1.79
N ALA A 11 6.24 9.66 -1.81
CA ALA A 11 7.68 9.68 -1.58
C ALA A 11 8.05 9.22 -0.16
N GLU A 12 7.31 9.66 0.86
CA GLU A 12 7.56 9.25 2.25
C GLU A 12 7.29 7.76 2.47
N VAL A 13 6.17 7.25 1.94
CA VAL A 13 5.81 5.82 2.00
C VAL A 13 6.86 5.00 1.27
N ALA A 14 7.21 5.39 0.03
CA ALA A 14 8.23 4.70 -0.75
C ALA A 14 9.58 4.67 -0.04
N LYS A 15 10.02 5.80 0.51
CA LYS A 15 11.27 5.89 1.28
C LYS A 15 11.23 4.97 2.49
N THR A 16 10.15 5.00 3.27
CA THR A 16 10.00 4.20 4.48
C THR A 16 10.04 2.71 4.18
N LEU A 17 9.33 2.24 3.15
CA LEU A 17 9.32 0.83 2.77
C LEU A 17 10.68 0.39 2.20
N ASN A 18 11.31 1.21 1.36
CA ASN A 18 12.61 0.90 0.77
C ASN A 18 13.74 0.87 1.81
N ASP A 19 13.77 1.81 2.75
CA ASP A 19 14.78 1.87 3.82
C ASP A 19 14.69 0.67 4.78
N ASN A 20 13.54 -0.03 4.80
CA ASN A 20 13.29 -1.23 5.60
C ASN A 20 13.28 -2.52 4.77
N GLU A 21 13.75 -2.48 3.52
CA GLU A 21 13.87 -3.64 2.63
C GLU A 21 12.53 -4.39 2.41
N ILE A 22 11.41 -3.65 2.43
CA ILE A 22 10.08 -4.22 2.20
C ILE A 22 9.78 -4.17 0.71
N ASP A 23 9.57 -5.33 0.09
CA ASP A 23 9.10 -5.41 -1.29
C ASP A 23 7.65 -4.92 -1.38
N TRP A 24 7.41 -3.90 -2.21
CA TRP A 24 6.09 -3.31 -2.39
C TRP A 24 5.83 -2.89 -3.84
N MET A 25 4.55 -2.72 -4.17
CA MET A 25 4.10 -2.24 -5.47
C MET A 25 2.99 -1.22 -5.32
N LEU A 26 3.07 -0.12 -6.06
CA LEU A 26 1.98 0.85 -6.18
C LEU A 26 0.87 0.28 -7.08
N ILE A 27 -0.36 0.26 -6.58
CA ILE A 27 -1.54 -0.16 -7.33
C ILE A 27 -2.62 0.94 -7.31
N GLY A 28 -3.81 0.62 -7.81
CA GLY A 28 -4.95 1.52 -7.74
C GLY A 28 -4.86 2.77 -8.61
N SER A 29 -5.66 3.77 -8.24
CA SER A 29 -5.86 5.01 -9.00
C SER A 29 -4.57 5.83 -9.16
N ALA A 30 -3.70 5.80 -8.16
CA ALA A 30 -2.40 6.47 -8.18
C ALA A 30 -1.46 5.90 -9.25
N ASN A 31 -1.38 4.57 -9.36
CA ASN A 31 -0.61 3.89 -10.41
C ASN A 31 -1.12 4.28 -11.81
N LEU A 32 -2.45 4.26 -12.01
CA LEU A 32 -3.06 4.64 -13.29
C LEU A 32 -2.76 6.10 -13.66
N SER A 33 -2.82 7.01 -12.69
CA SER A 33 -2.50 8.43 -12.90
C SER A 33 -1.03 8.63 -13.30
N LEU A 34 -0.09 7.86 -12.73
CA LEU A 34 1.33 7.89 -13.12
C LEU A 34 1.56 7.36 -14.54
N GLN A 35 0.72 6.46 -15.02
CA GLN A 35 0.75 5.95 -16.40
C GLN A 35 0.09 6.91 -17.41
N GLY A 36 -0.30 8.11 -16.97
CA GLY A 36 -0.87 9.14 -17.84
C GLY A 36 -2.38 9.01 -18.06
N MET A 37 -3.06 8.15 -17.30
CA MET A 37 -4.53 8.10 -17.32
C MET A 37 -5.12 9.28 -16.55
N ASP A 38 -6.28 9.76 -16.99
CA ASP A 38 -6.98 10.90 -16.37
C ASP A 38 -7.78 10.46 -15.13
N PHE A 39 -7.04 10.10 -14.08
CA PHE A 39 -7.57 9.84 -12.75
C PHE A 39 -6.95 10.81 -11.74
N VAL A 40 -7.79 11.23 -10.78
CA VAL A 40 -7.38 11.97 -9.60
C VAL A 40 -7.48 11.01 -8.41
N PRO A 41 -6.35 10.50 -7.89
CA PRO A 41 -6.37 9.60 -6.74
C PRO A 41 -6.77 10.36 -5.48
N ASP A 42 -7.66 9.76 -4.71
CA ASP A 42 -8.12 10.15 -3.39
C ASP A 42 -7.42 9.36 -2.27
N ASP A 43 -6.85 8.21 -2.62
CA ASP A 43 -6.03 7.38 -1.75
C ASP A 43 -4.80 6.78 -2.44
N LEU A 44 -3.95 6.17 -1.63
CA LEU A 44 -2.75 5.46 -2.07
C LEU A 44 -2.92 3.97 -1.81
N ASP A 45 -2.96 3.15 -2.86
CA ASP A 45 -3.04 1.70 -2.71
C ASP A 45 -1.66 1.06 -2.91
N ILE A 46 -1.19 0.27 -1.94
CA ILE A 46 0.06 -0.48 -2.04
C ILE A 46 -0.16 -1.98 -1.86
N LEU A 47 0.57 -2.79 -2.62
CA LEU A 47 0.73 -4.22 -2.39
C LEU A 47 2.04 -4.49 -1.67
N ALA A 48 2.02 -5.36 -0.66
CA ALA A 48 3.23 -5.85 0.00
C ALA A 48 3.08 -7.32 0.41
N SER A 49 4.19 -7.95 0.82
CA SER A 49 4.14 -9.33 1.31
C SER A 49 3.49 -9.43 2.69
N ILE A 50 2.62 -10.42 2.89
CA ILE A 50 1.99 -10.68 4.20
C ILE A 50 3.01 -10.94 5.32
N LYS A 51 4.20 -11.47 4.99
CA LYS A 51 5.28 -11.69 5.96
C LYS A 51 5.76 -10.39 6.61
N ASP A 52 5.59 -9.26 5.92
CA ASP A 52 6.05 -7.94 6.34
C ASP A 52 4.96 -7.16 7.07
N GLU A 53 3.78 -7.77 7.34
CA GLU A 53 2.63 -7.12 7.98
C GLU A 53 3.01 -6.48 9.32
N GLY A 54 3.71 -7.22 10.18
CA GLY A 54 4.14 -6.73 11.48
C GLY A 54 5.10 -5.55 11.38
N SER A 55 6.02 -5.59 10.40
CA SER A 55 6.97 -4.51 10.12
C SER A 55 6.24 -3.26 9.63
N ILE A 56 5.34 -3.40 8.65
CA ILE A 56 4.55 -2.28 8.11
C ILE A 56 3.69 -1.64 9.20
N ARG A 57 3.01 -2.44 10.03
CA ARG A 57 2.24 -1.92 11.18
C ARG A 57 3.11 -1.14 12.15
N SER A 58 4.33 -1.61 12.42
CA SER A 58 5.24 -0.95 13.34
C SER A 58 5.79 0.36 12.77
N LEU A 59 6.12 0.39 11.47
CA LEU A 59 6.62 1.57 10.78
C LEU A 59 5.60 2.71 10.70
N PHE A 60 4.32 2.36 10.60
CA PHE A 60 3.23 3.33 10.50
C PHE A 60 2.36 3.37 11.77
N ALA A 61 2.90 2.98 12.92
CA ALA A 61 2.15 2.90 14.18
C ALA A 61 1.60 4.26 14.66
N ASP A 62 2.29 5.35 14.33
CA ASP A 62 1.86 6.72 14.66
C ASP A 62 0.77 7.24 13.71
N ILE A 63 0.44 6.49 12.64
CA ILE A 63 -0.60 6.81 11.68
C ILE A 63 -1.87 6.04 12.05
N PRO A 64 -3.01 6.73 12.30
CA PRO A 64 -4.26 6.07 12.64
C PRO A 64 -4.67 5.03 11.59
N VAL A 65 -4.86 3.78 12.03
CA VAL A 65 -5.48 2.74 11.21
C VAL A 65 -6.98 2.94 11.21
N ALA A 66 -7.54 3.23 10.04
CA ALA A 66 -8.96 3.38 9.77
C ALA A 66 -9.72 2.07 9.95
N SER A 67 -9.17 1.01 9.35
CA SER A 67 -9.78 -0.31 9.29
C SER A 67 -8.74 -1.34 8.89
N ALA A 68 -8.98 -2.60 9.26
CA ALA A 68 -8.23 -3.74 8.77
C ALA A 68 -9.20 -4.88 8.48
N LYS A 69 -9.08 -5.51 7.31
CA LYS A 69 -9.98 -6.56 6.85
C LYS A 69 -9.19 -7.69 6.20
N THR A 70 -9.39 -8.91 6.69
CA THR A 70 -8.96 -10.11 5.98
C THR A 70 -9.87 -10.32 4.76
N LEU A 71 -9.27 -10.52 3.59
CA LEU A 71 -10.04 -10.79 2.38
C LEU A 71 -10.68 -12.19 2.45
N PRO A 72 -11.81 -12.42 1.74
CA PRO A 72 -12.61 -13.64 1.89
C PRO A 72 -11.87 -14.96 1.64
N ASN A 73 -10.78 -14.93 0.88
CA ASN A 73 -9.93 -16.10 0.62
C ASN A 73 -8.93 -16.39 1.74
N GLY A 74 -8.77 -15.49 2.72
CA GLY A 74 -7.80 -15.65 3.81
C GLY A 74 -6.33 -15.45 3.40
N GLU A 75 -6.08 -15.14 2.13
CA GLU A 75 -4.74 -15.05 1.54
C GLU A 75 -4.20 -13.62 1.49
N ALA A 76 -5.01 -12.65 1.92
CA ALA A 76 -4.64 -11.26 1.94
C ALA A 76 -5.35 -10.49 3.06
N LEU A 77 -4.71 -9.40 3.47
CA LEU A 77 -5.19 -8.50 4.50
C LEU A 77 -5.10 -7.06 3.97
N GLU A 78 -6.21 -6.36 3.98
CA GLU A 78 -6.31 -4.95 3.66
C GLU A 78 -6.19 -4.13 4.96
N GLN A 79 -5.30 -3.16 5.00
CA GLN A 79 -5.16 -2.19 6.09
C GLN A 79 -5.29 -0.78 5.54
N VAL A 80 -6.17 0.01 6.13
CA VAL A 80 -6.38 1.40 5.72
C VAL A 80 -5.80 2.32 6.77
N PHE A 81 -4.95 3.25 6.36
CA PHE A 81 -4.29 4.25 7.20
C PHE A 81 -4.80 5.64 6.84
N PHE A 82 -4.89 6.52 7.84
CA PHE A 82 -5.28 7.93 7.66
C PHE A 82 -4.12 8.85 8.03
N SER A 83 -3.62 9.65 7.08
CA SER A 83 -2.62 10.67 7.37
C SER A 83 -3.00 12.01 6.75
N THR A 84 -3.05 13.07 7.57
CA THR A 84 -3.21 14.47 7.11
C THR A 84 -4.36 14.72 6.11
N GLY A 85 -5.48 13.99 6.25
CA GLY A 85 -6.65 14.13 5.37
C GLY A 85 -6.62 13.30 4.09
N LEU A 86 -5.63 12.42 3.91
CA LEU A 86 -5.57 11.42 2.85
C LEU A 86 -5.65 10.00 3.43
N MET A 87 -6.41 9.15 2.77
CA MET A 87 -6.45 7.70 3.05
C MET A 87 -5.33 7.01 2.28
N TRP A 88 -4.78 5.94 2.82
CA TRP A 88 -4.06 4.97 2.01
C TRP A 88 -4.39 3.55 2.44
N ASN A 89 -4.47 2.63 1.49
CA ASN A 89 -4.76 1.23 1.73
C ASN A 89 -3.53 0.39 1.40
N SER A 90 -3.10 -0.42 2.35
CA SER A 90 -2.10 -1.47 2.14
C SER A 90 -2.83 -2.79 2.00
N VAL A 91 -2.80 -3.39 0.82
CA VAL A 91 -3.22 -4.77 0.60
C VAL A 91 -1.99 -5.66 0.73
N MET A 92 -1.94 -6.46 1.78
CA MET A 92 -0.86 -7.40 2.02
C MET A 92 -1.31 -8.77 1.52
N SER A 93 -0.58 -9.34 0.57
CA SER A 93 -0.91 -10.64 -0.02
C SER A 93 0.15 -11.68 0.32
N ILE A 94 -0.24 -12.95 0.40
CA ILE A 94 0.72 -14.06 0.38
C ILE A 94 1.56 -13.93 -0.91
N PRO A 95 2.90 -13.92 -0.82
CA PRO A 95 3.73 -13.88 -2.02
C PRO A 95 3.40 -15.10 -2.89
N MET A 96 3.06 -14.86 -4.15
CA MET A 96 2.90 -15.89 -5.20
C MET A 96 4.27 -16.50 -5.53
N ALA A 97 4.84 -17.25 -4.59
CA ALA A 97 6.08 -18.00 -4.76
C ALA A 97 5.85 -19.50 -4.54
N SER A 98 4.82 -20.05 -5.18
CA SER A 98 4.73 -21.49 -5.53
C SER A 98 3.42 -21.81 -6.27
N ILE A 99 3.31 -21.41 -7.53
CA ILE A 99 2.66 -22.26 -8.53
C ILE A 99 3.75 -22.60 -9.56
N HIS A 100 4.60 -23.55 -9.18
CA HIS A 100 5.08 -24.53 -10.13
C HIS A 100 4.25 -25.80 -9.90
N ALA A 101 3.92 -26.49 -10.99
CA ALA A 101 3.01 -27.64 -11.16
C ALA A 101 1.58 -27.22 -11.58
N PHE A 102 1.09 -27.54 -12.78
CA PHE A 102 1.45 -28.59 -13.75
C PHE A 102 1.51 -28.06 -15.20
#